data_AF-A0AAE3U766-F1
#
_entry.id   AF-A0AAE3U766-F1
#
_cell.length_a   1.000
_cell.length_b   1.000
_cell.length_c   1.000
_cell.angle_alpha   90.00
_cell.angle_beta   90.00
_cell.angle_gamma   90.00
#
_symmetry.space_group_name_H-M   'P 1'
#
loop_
_entity.id
_entity.type
_entity.pdbx_description
1 polymer ?
#
loop_
_entity_poly.entity_id
_entity_poly.type
_entity_poly.pdbx_seq_one_letter_code
_entity_poly.pdbx_strand_id
1 'polypeptide(L)'
;MEETIKKLQIALGVLLIALLVVFITGAALIISYKPEPVVITPKPGDPTQPPKPAAPAALDPVAQKGESLFKNNCAACHSAGDDVVVGPGLKGISKRAPSKDWLYKWIHNSSAVVASGDAYGNQIFNKFNKIPMQSFPDLANEDIDAILKYLDAQGG
;
A
#
# COMPACT_ATOMS: atom_id res chain seq x y z
N MET A 1 20.26 -22.15 -57.42
CA MET A 1 19.52 -22.48 -56.18
C MET A 1 20.42 -22.48 -54.96
N GLU A 2 21.59 -23.11 -54.99
CA GLU A 2 22.48 -23.19 -53.82
C GLU A 2 22.96 -21.82 -53.30
N GLU A 3 23.27 -20.89 -54.19
CA GLU A 3 23.75 -19.56 -53.80
C GLU A 3 22.65 -18.68 -53.19
N THR A 4 21.40 -18.89 -53.61
CA THR A 4 20.21 -18.24 -53.04
C THR A 4 19.95 -18.74 -51.61
N ILE A 5 20.13 -20.04 -51.37
CA ILE A 5 19.97 -20.65 -50.03
C ILE A 5 21.07 -20.16 -49.09
N LYS A 6 22.33 -20.07 -49.55
CA LYS A 6 23.44 -19.51 -48.75
C LYS A 6 23.21 -18.05 -48.37
N LYS A 7 22.72 -17.21 -49.31
CA LYS A 7 22.38 -15.80 -49.03
C LYS A 7 21.21 -15.67 -48.03
N LEU A 8 20.22 -16.55 -48.11
CA LEU A 8 19.08 -16.56 -47.19
C LEU A 8 19.47 -17.00 -45.78
N GLN A 9 20.34 -18.01 -45.64
CA GLN A 9 20.85 -18.46 -44.33
C GLN A 9 21.75 -17.40 -43.68
N ILE A 10 22.59 -16.70 -44.45
CA ILE A 10 23.39 -15.59 -43.95
C ILE A 10 22.50 -14.41 -43.51
N ALA A 11 21.47 -14.07 -44.28
CA ALA A 11 20.53 -13.00 -43.91
C ALA A 11 19.73 -13.33 -42.64
N LEU A 12 19.25 -14.57 -42.50
CA LEU A 12 18.59 -15.05 -41.28
C LEU A 12 19.53 -15.06 -40.07
N GLY A 13 20.80 -15.45 -40.26
CA GLY A 13 21.82 -15.43 -39.21
C GLY A 13 22.15 -14.02 -38.73
N VAL A 14 22.34 -13.06 -39.66
CA VAL A 14 22.59 -11.65 -39.33
C VAL A 14 21.39 -11.03 -38.61
N LEU A 15 20.17 -11.37 -39.02
CA LEU A 15 18.94 -10.90 -38.36
C LEU A 15 18.82 -11.45 -36.93
N LEU A 16 19.11 -12.74 -36.70
CA LEU A 16 19.07 -13.35 -35.37
C LEU A 16 20.15 -12.77 -34.43
N ILE A 17 21.36 -12.51 -34.95
CA ILE A 17 22.45 -11.90 -34.17
C ILE A 17 22.11 -10.45 -33.82
N ALA A 18 21.56 -9.66 -34.75
CA ALA A 18 21.12 -8.30 -34.49
C ALA A 18 20.03 -8.24 -33.41
N LEU A 19 19.06 -9.17 -33.43
CA LEU A 19 18.03 -9.27 -32.40
C LEU A 19 18.62 -9.64 -31.03
N LEU A 20 19.58 -10.57 -30.97
CA LEU A 20 20.27 -10.93 -29.72
C LEU A 20 21.07 -9.75 -29.13
N VAL A 21 21.75 -8.95 -29.96
CA VAL A 21 22.51 -7.78 -29.48
C VAL A 21 21.59 -6.67 -28.94
N VAL A 22 20.41 -6.48 -29.54
CA VAL A 22 19.40 -5.54 -29.03
C VAL A 22 18.82 -6.00 -27.69
N PHE A 23 18.62 -7.31 -27.48
CA PHE A 23 18.18 -7.85 -26.19
C PHE A 23 19.25 -7.75 -25.09
N ILE A 24 20.53 -7.99 -25.40
CA ILE A 24 21.63 -7.92 -24.42
C ILE A 24 21.94 -6.47 -24.02
N THR A 25 21.88 -5.52 -24.97
CA THR A 25 22.15 -4.09 -24.67
C THR A 25 20.92 -3.35 -24.12
N GLY A 26 19.71 -3.82 -24.44
CA GLY A 26 18.46 -3.23 -23.95
C GLY A 26 18.19 -3.45 -22.47
N ALA A 27 18.72 -4.52 -21.86
CA ALA A 27 18.51 -4.81 -20.44
C ALA A 27 19.34 -3.92 -19.49
N ALA A 28 20.46 -3.34 -19.96
CA ALA A 28 21.39 -2.60 -19.10
C ALA A 28 21.03 -1.12 -18.86
N LEU A 29 20.13 -0.54 -19.67
CA LEU A 29 19.75 0.88 -19.55
C LEU A 29 18.49 1.11 -18.68
N ILE A 30 17.79 0.07 -18.25
CA ILE A 30 16.50 0.20 -17.55
C ILE A 30 16.63 0.04 -16.02
N ILE A 31 17.76 -0.46 -15.50
CA ILE A 31 17.93 -0.75 -14.05
C ILE A 31 18.41 0.47 -13.24
N SER A 32 18.91 1.52 -13.90
CA SER A 32 19.41 2.73 -13.21
C SER A 32 18.52 3.97 -13.40
N TYR A 33 17.39 3.85 -14.09
CA TYR A 33 16.45 4.97 -14.20
C TYR A 33 15.63 5.07 -12.91
N LYS A 34 16.16 5.85 -11.96
CA LYS A 34 15.43 6.35 -10.80
C LYS A 34 14.83 7.69 -11.24
N PRO A 35 13.54 7.78 -11.63
CA PRO A 35 12.94 9.09 -11.85
C PRO A 35 12.93 9.79 -10.49
N GLU A 36 13.87 10.71 -10.28
CA GLU A 36 13.68 11.72 -9.25
C GLU A 36 12.40 12.47 -9.62
N PRO A 37 11.47 12.69 -8.67
CA PRO A 37 10.35 13.54 -8.93
C PRO A 37 10.92 14.89 -9.34
N VAL A 38 10.69 15.29 -10.59
CA VAL A 38 10.98 16.64 -11.05
C VAL A 38 10.03 17.54 -10.25
N VAL A 39 10.51 18.00 -9.10
CA VAL A 39 9.89 19.10 -8.36
C VAL A 39 10.22 20.34 -9.17
N ILE A 40 9.43 20.57 -10.21
CA ILE A 40 9.28 21.91 -10.76
C ILE A 40 8.75 22.71 -9.57
N THR A 41 9.58 23.52 -8.92
CA THR A 41 9.10 24.52 -7.99
C THR A 41 8.58 25.67 -8.86
N PRO A 42 7.27 25.80 -9.13
CA PRO A 42 6.77 26.97 -9.81
C PRO A 42 7.06 28.19 -8.92
N LYS A 43 7.59 29.24 -9.55
CA LYS A 43 7.65 30.57 -8.93
C LYS A 43 6.22 30.99 -8.58
N PRO A 44 5.94 31.43 -7.34
CA PRO A 44 4.62 31.93 -6.99
C PRO A 44 4.22 33.09 -7.93
N GLY A 45 3.10 32.94 -8.65
CA GLY A 45 2.48 34.02 -9.44
C GLY A 45 2.44 33.86 -10.96
N ASP A 46 2.65 32.67 -11.54
CA ASP A 46 2.40 32.46 -12.98
C ASP A 46 0.87 32.39 -13.27
N PRO A 47 0.30 33.34 -14.04
CA PRO A 47 -1.14 33.42 -14.29
C PRO A 47 -1.65 32.43 -15.35
N THR A 48 -0.78 31.61 -15.95
CA THR A 48 -1.15 30.70 -17.05
C THR A 48 -1.53 29.28 -16.61
N GLN A 49 -1.48 28.97 -15.31
CA GLN A 49 -1.90 27.67 -14.81
C GLN A 49 -3.42 27.65 -14.54
N PRO A 50 -4.21 26.75 -15.18
CA PRO A 50 -5.60 26.53 -14.77
C PRO A 50 -5.64 26.14 -13.29
N PRO A 51 -6.68 26.52 -12.52
CA PRO A 51 -6.70 26.25 -11.09
C PRO A 51 -6.48 24.76 -10.84
N LYS A 52 -5.39 24.44 -10.13
CA LYS A 52 -5.14 23.10 -9.59
C LYS A 52 -6.45 22.64 -8.93
N PRO A 53 -7.00 21.46 -9.27
CA PRO A 53 -8.11 20.90 -8.50
C PRO A 53 -7.71 20.98 -7.04
N ALA A 54 -8.53 21.65 -6.21
CA ALA A 54 -8.21 21.83 -4.81
C ALA A 54 -7.79 20.46 -4.26
N ALA A 55 -6.56 20.37 -3.76
CA ALA A 55 -6.12 19.18 -3.06
C ALA A 55 -7.21 18.87 -2.02
N PRO A 56 -7.61 17.60 -1.82
CA PRO A 56 -8.50 17.27 -0.72
C PRO A 56 -7.93 17.95 0.53
N ALA A 57 -8.80 18.62 1.30
CA ALA A 57 -8.41 19.40 2.46
C ALA A 57 -7.35 18.61 3.24
N ALA A 58 -6.17 19.21 3.44
CA ALA A 58 -5.09 18.54 4.15
C ALA A 58 -5.66 17.97 5.45
N LEU A 59 -5.45 16.66 5.69
CA LEU A 59 -5.86 16.01 6.92
C LEU A 59 -5.41 16.86 8.12
N ASP A 60 -6.19 16.92 9.20
CA ASP A 60 -5.69 17.58 10.40
C ASP A 60 -4.44 16.84 10.93
N PRO A 61 -3.56 17.52 11.70
CA PRO A 61 -2.27 16.93 12.10
C PRO A 61 -2.37 15.58 12.82
N VAL A 62 -3.47 15.33 13.54
CA VAL A 62 -3.66 14.04 14.24
C VAL A 62 -3.98 12.93 13.23
N ALA A 63 -4.83 13.22 12.24
CA ALA A 63 -5.11 12.27 11.16
C ALA A 63 -3.87 12.01 10.27
N GLN A 64 -2.98 12.99 10.07
CA GLN A 64 -1.70 12.77 9.38
C GLN A 64 -0.74 11.85 10.18
N LYS A 65 -0.68 12.04 11.51
CA LYS A 65 0.05 11.13 12.39
C LYS A 65 -0.52 9.71 12.28
N GLY A 66 -1.85 9.59 12.33
CA GLY A 66 -2.58 8.34 12.18
C GLY A 66 -2.32 7.62 10.87
N GLU A 67 -2.29 8.36 9.75
CA GLU A 67 -1.94 7.83 8.44
C GLU A 67 -0.53 7.21 8.44
N SER A 68 0.43 7.92 9.02
CA SER A 68 1.82 7.46 9.09
C SER A 68 1.94 6.19 9.94
N LEU A 69 1.28 6.17 11.09
CA LEU A 69 1.24 5.00 11.96
C LEU A 69 0.56 3.80 11.27
N PHE A 70 -0.56 4.02 10.59
CA PHE A 70 -1.27 2.98 9.84
C PHE A 70 -0.40 2.38 8.73
N LYS A 71 0.26 3.23 7.93
CA LYS A 71 1.15 2.77 6.85
C LYS A 71 2.31 1.94 7.37
N ASN A 72 2.88 2.31 8.51
CA ASN A 72 4.04 1.64 9.08
C ASN A 72 3.70 0.34 9.81
N ASN A 73 2.50 0.23 10.38
CA ASN A 73 2.16 -0.87 11.30
C ASN A 73 1.03 -1.78 10.82
N CYS A 74 0.15 -1.30 9.93
CA CYS A 74 -1.13 -1.96 9.63
C CYS A 74 -1.32 -2.27 8.14
N ALA A 75 -0.83 -1.41 7.26
CA ALA A 75 -1.13 -1.44 5.81
C ALA A 75 -0.62 -2.69 5.08
N ALA A 76 0.34 -3.43 5.67
CA ALA A 76 0.79 -4.71 5.12
C ALA A 76 -0.31 -5.79 5.15
N CYS A 77 -1.25 -5.70 6.08
CA CYS A 77 -2.28 -6.71 6.30
C CYS A 77 -3.72 -6.19 6.18
N HIS A 78 -3.92 -4.88 6.24
CA HIS A 78 -5.23 -4.25 6.25
C HIS A 78 -5.34 -3.14 5.20
N SER A 79 -6.48 -3.06 4.53
CA SER A 79 -6.88 -1.87 3.77
C SER A 79 -7.50 -0.83 4.69
N ALA A 80 -7.26 0.45 4.42
CA ALA A 80 -8.01 1.55 5.04
C ALA A 80 -9.47 1.60 4.54
N GLY A 81 -9.75 0.96 3.40
CA GLY A 81 -11.07 0.80 2.81
C GLY A 81 -11.75 -0.51 3.24
N ASP A 82 -12.53 -1.06 2.31
CA ASP A 82 -13.34 -2.27 2.53
C ASP A 82 -12.62 -3.57 2.13
N ASP A 83 -11.50 -3.45 1.40
CA ASP A 83 -10.81 -4.60 0.81
C ASP A 83 -10.18 -5.52 1.87
N VAL A 84 -10.33 -6.82 1.67
CA VAL A 84 -9.62 -7.86 2.44
C VAL A 84 -8.23 -8.04 1.83
N VAL A 85 -7.18 -7.90 2.65
CA VAL A 85 -5.79 -8.12 2.24
C VAL A 85 -5.28 -9.41 2.87
N VAL A 86 -4.93 -9.35 4.16
CA VAL A 86 -4.72 -10.52 5.02
C VAL A 86 -5.81 -10.54 6.10
N GLY A 87 -6.05 -9.38 6.72
CA GLY A 87 -7.18 -9.12 7.60
C GLY A 87 -8.30 -8.36 6.89
N PRO A 88 -9.41 -8.08 7.63
CA PRO A 88 -10.53 -7.29 7.11
C PRO A 88 -10.11 -5.86 6.71
N GLY A 89 -10.79 -5.27 5.74
CA GLY A 89 -10.77 -3.82 5.54
C GLY A 89 -11.25 -3.09 6.80
N LEU A 90 -10.65 -1.94 7.11
CA LEU A 90 -10.87 -1.20 8.36
C LEU A 90 -11.79 0.02 8.23
N LYS A 91 -12.40 0.23 7.06
CA LYS A 91 -13.40 1.29 6.92
C LYS A 91 -14.50 1.16 7.98
N GLY A 92 -14.80 2.28 8.63
CA GLY A 92 -15.82 2.38 9.68
C GLY A 92 -15.58 1.46 10.88
N ILE A 93 -14.34 1.03 11.14
CA ILE A 93 -14.03 0.12 12.26
C ILE A 93 -14.47 0.67 13.61
N SER A 94 -14.37 1.98 13.83
CA SER A 94 -14.83 2.67 15.05
C SER A 94 -16.33 2.46 15.33
N LYS A 95 -17.14 2.17 14.29
CA LYS A 95 -18.57 1.89 14.40
C LYS A 95 -18.90 0.38 14.43
N ARG A 96 -18.03 -0.46 13.87
CA ARG A 96 -18.23 -1.92 13.75
C ARG A 96 -17.70 -2.71 14.93
N ALA A 97 -16.64 -2.22 15.57
CA ALA A 97 -16.06 -2.87 16.73
C ALA A 97 -16.97 -2.69 17.97
N PRO A 98 -16.92 -3.61 18.95
CA PRO A 98 -17.76 -3.54 20.14
C PRO A 98 -17.61 -2.24 20.93
N SER A 99 -16.38 -1.73 21.05
CA SER A 99 -16.08 -0.45 21.68
C SER A 99 -14.66 0.01 21.33
N LYS A 100 -14.35 1.26 21.66
CA LYS A 100 -13.01 1.81 21.56
C LYS A 100 -12.01 1.10 22.50
N ASP A 101 -12.43 0.81 23.74
CA ASP A 101 -11.60 0.05 24.69
C ASP A 101 -11.32 -1.38 24.21
N TRP A 102 -12.27 -1.99 23.51
CA TRP A 102 -12.06 -3.29 22.90
C TRP A 102 -11.01 -3.20 21.77
N LEU A 103 -11.04 -2.13 20.96
CA LEU A 103 -10.04 -1.90 19.92
C LEU A 103 -8.63 -1.75 20.51
N TYR A 104 -8.47 -1.03 21.63
CA TYR A 104 -7.16 -0.95 22.29
C TYR A 104 -6.65 -2.34 22.70
N LYS A 105 -7.48 -3.14 23.38
CA LYS A 105 -7.11 -4.50 23.79
C LYS A 105 -6.77 -5.39 22.59
N TRP A 106 -7.56 -5.31 21.53
CA TRP A 106 -7.36 -6.09 20.31
C TRP A 106 -6.05 -5.72 19.60
N ILE A 107 -5.75 -4.44 19.47
CA ILE A 107 -4.53 -3.95 18.81
C ILE A 107 -3.30 -4.24 19.67
N HIS A 108 -3.39 -4.10 20.99
CA HIS A 108 -2.30 -4.45 21.90
C HIS A 108 -2.01 -5.94 21.89
N ASN A 109 -3.03 -6.80 21.98
CA ASN A 109 -2.88 -8.25 21.98
C ASN A 109 -4.16 -8.99 21.57
N SER A 110 -4.37 -9.16 20.26
CA SER A 110 -5.51 -9.89 19.72
C SER A 110 -5.57 -11.36 20.19
N SER A 111 -4.42 -11.99 20.38
CA SER A 111 -4.33 -13.39 20.80
C SER A 111 -4.83 -13.60 22.22
N ALA A 112 -4.57 -12.65 23.13
CA ALA A 112 -5.12 -12.65 24.49
C ALA A 112 -6.64 -12.46 24.48
N VAL A 113 -7.17 -11.59 23.61
CA VAL A 113 -8.62 -11.42 23.45
C VAL A 113 -9.27 -12.71 22.96
N VAL A 114 -8.71 -13.35 21.93
CA VAL A 114 -9.19 -14.65 21.41
C VAL A 114 -9.14 -15.73 22.49
N ALA A 115 -8.01 -15.87 23.19
CA ALA A 115 -7.81 -16.85 24.24
C ALA A 115 -8.73 -16.64 25.46
N SER A 116 -9.18 -15.42 25.70
CA SER A 116 -10.14 -15.13 26.79
C SER A 116 -11.55 -15.68 26.53
N GLY A 117 -11.83 -16.15 25.31
CA GLY A 117 -13.16 -16.62 24.91
C GLY A 117 -14.08 -15.51 24.38
N ASP A 118 -13.54 -14.31 24.10
CA ASP A 118 -14.31 -13.20 23.52
C ASP A 118 -14.99 -13.63 22.21
N ALA A 119 -16.33 -13.54 22.18
CA ALA A 119 -17.11 -14.09 21.07
C ALA A 119 -16.84 -13.36 19.74
N TYR A 120 -16.67 -12.03 19.79
CA TYR A 120 -16.44 -11.21 18.60
C TYR A 120 -15.01 -11.43 18.05
N GLY A 121 -14.02 -11.45 18.93
CA GLY A 121 -12.63 -11.76 18.59
C GLY A 121 -12.48 -13.16 18.01
N ASN A 122 -13.13 -14.15 18.61
CA ASN A 122 -13.16 -15.52 18.07
C ASN A 122 -13.86 -15.59 16.71
N GLN A 123 -14.94 -14.83 16.50
CA GLN A 123 -15.61 -14.76 15.19
C GLN A 123 -14.65 -14.20 14.12
N ILE A 124 -13.95 -13.11 14.41
CA ILE A 124 -12.96 -12.53 13.49
C ILE A 124 -11.85 -13.55 13.22
N PHE A 125 -11.24 -14.11 14.27
CA PHE A 125 -10.14 -15.06 14.14
C PHE A 125 -10.51 -16.26 13.26
N ASN A 126 -11.69 -16.85 13.48
CA ASN A 126 -12.17 -17.97 12.66
C ASN A 126 -12.46 -17.56 11.21
N LYS A 127 -13.00 -16.35 10.98
CA LYS A 127 -13.33 -15.85 9.64
C LYS A 127 -12.09 -15.58 8.78
N PHE A 128 -10.99 -15.15 9.40
CA PHE A 128 -9.74 -14.80 8.70
C PHE A 128 -8.68 -15.91 8.84
N ASN A 129 -9.10 -17.16 8.64
CA ASN A 129 -8.25 -18.36 8.58
C ASN A 129 -7.38 -18.60 9.82
N LYS A 130 -7.78 -18.08 10.99
CA LYS A 130 -7.03 -18.19 12.24
C LYS A 130 -5.60 -17.64 12.12
N ILE A 131 -5.39 -16.67 11.23
CA ILE A 131 -4.12 -15.97 11.12
C ILE A 131 -4.03 -14.99 12.31
N PRO A 132 -2.98 -15.09 13.15
CA PRO A 132 -2.82 -14.18 14.28
C PRO A 132 -2.47 -12.77 13.78
N MET A 133 -3.15 -11.75 14.31
CA MET A 133 -2.76 -10.36 14.13
C MET A 133 -1.56 -10.05 15.04
N GLN A 134 -0.53 -9.40 14.49
CA GLN A 134 0.61 -8.93 15.28
C GLN A 134 0.15 -8.08 16.47
N SER A 135 0.80 -8.28 17.62
CA SER A 135 0.54 -7.52 18.84
C SER A 135 1.37 -6.23 18.85
N PHE A 136 0.77 -5.14 19.32
CA PHE A 136 1.42 -3.83 19.41
C PHE A 136 1.41 -3.30 20.86
N PRO A 137 2.02 -4.01 21.83
CA PRO A 137 1.92 -3.67 23.25
C PRO A 137 2.48 -2.28 23.61
N ASP A 138 3.41 -1.77 22.80
CA ASP A 138 4.07 -0.47 23.01
C ASP A 138 3.34 0.70 22.32
N LEU A 139 2.30 0.43 21.54
CA LEU A 139 1.55 1.47 20.83
C LEU A 139 0.60 2.17 21.82
N ALA A 140 0.84 3.45 22.09
CA ALA A 140 0.01 4.21 23.02
C ALA A 140 -1.45 4.33 22.53
N ASN A 141 -2.41 4.47 23.46
CA ASN A 141 -3.82 4.61 23.08
C ASN A 141 -4.05 5.87 22.24
N GLU A 142 -3.31 6.94 22.46
CA GLU A 142 -3.37 8.17 21.67
C GLU A 142 -2.88 7.97 20.23
N ASP A 143 -1.96 7.02 20.01
CA ASP A 143 -1.50 6.64 18.67
C ASP A 143 -2.53 5.77 17.96
N ILE A 144 -3.19 4.88 18.71
CA ILE A 144 -4.35 4.13 18.21
C ILE A 144 -5.48 5.09 17.84
N ASP A 145 -5.72 6.12 18.65
CA ASP A 145 -6.72 7.15 18.37
C ASP A 145 -6.43 7.92 17.10
N ALA A 146 -5.16 8.27 16.88
CA ALA A 146 -4.74 8.91 15.64
C ALA A 146 -5.02 7.99 14.44
N ILE A 147 -4.71 6.69 14.53
CA ILE A 147 -5.00 5.71 13.47
C ILE A 147 -6.51 5.62 13.22
N LEU A 148 -7.33 5.50 14.28
CA LEU A 148 -8.80 5.42 14.14
C LEU A 148 -9.37 6.68 13.49
N LYS A 149 -8.88 7.86 13.90
CA LYS A 149 -9.27 9.14 13.31
C LYS A 149 -8.90 9.23 11.82
N TYR A 150 -7.74 8.71 11.44
CA TYR A 150 -7.36 8.58 10.03
C TYR A 150 -8.33 7.64 9.28
N LEU A 151 -8.62 6.46 9.82
CA LEU A 151 -9.52 5.48 9.19
C LEU A 151 -10.95 6.02 9.04
N ASP A 152 -11.45 6.76 10.03
CA ASP A 152 -12.77 7.38 9.99
C ASP A 152 -12.84 8.50 8.93
N ALA A 153 -11.74 9.18 8.65
CA ALA A 153 -11.66 10.17 7.56
C ALA A 153 -11.72 9.54 6.15
N GLN A 154 -11.42 8.24 6.01
CA GLN A 154 -11.42 7.54 4.72
C GLN A 154 -12.80 7.01 4.30
N GLY A 155 -13.81 7.12 5.16
CA GLY A 155 -15.11 6.48 4.92
C GLY A 155 -16.27 7.04 5.72
N GLY A 156 -16.29 8.36 5.92
CA GLY A 156 -17.43 9.09 6.49
C GLY A 156 -18.64 9.07 5.56
#